data_AF-A0A1D3KZP2-F1
#
_entry.id   AF-A0A1D3KZP2-F1
#
_cell.length_a   1.000
_cell.length_b   1.000
_cell.length_c   1.000
_cell.angle_alpha   90.00
_cell.angle_beta   90.00
_cell.angle_gamma   90.00
#
_symmetry.space_group_name_H-M   'P 1'
#
loop_
_entity.id
_entity.type
_entity.pdbx_description
1 polymer ?
#
loop_
_entity_poly.entity_id
_entity_poly.type
_entity_poly.pdbx_seq_one_letter_code
_entity_poly.pdbx_strand_id
1 'polypeptide(L)'
;MKKVKILGIKSPNSAILAENIIKNGADDGLILTLSPGSEKGLEGVAAKYGFKMEVQKLEGEVVVRMTTKDVEEMDVTGETCPGPIIIVGDKLDSMEVGERLKVKSSKVETIEDISVSIPGMGGKVIENGEINDKSYLLLEKVSKDESSSSASAAVNRDKVLVVQSNGIGNAEKAYATFIFSKAALSMGKEVTVFMLMDGVSIAKDGNAKTVKHPAFNRLDILMNEAIDAGAKVYVCELSAEFRGMKQADLVDGAKLAGAATYITLLSDPSYAVVNF
;
A
#
# COMPACT_ATOMS: atom_id res chain seq x y z
N MET A 1 2.44 19.74 -4.17
CA MET A 1 2.93 20.42 -5.40
C MET A 1 1.78 20.80 -6.33
N LYS A 2 1.90 21.92 -7.06
CA LYS A 2 0.86 22.35 -8.01
C LYS A 2 1.03 21.62 -9.34
N LYS A 3 -0.03 20.97 -9.84
CA LYS A 3 -0.07 20.30 -11.16
C LYS A 3 -0.79 21.18 -12.17
N VAL A 4 -0.19 21.43 -13.34
CA VAL A 4 -0.80 22.24 -14.41
C VAL A 4 -0.58 21.59 -15.77
N LYS A 5 -1.66 21.37 -16.52
CA LYS A 5 -1.62 20.81 -17.88
C LYS A 5 -1.76 21.92 -18.92
N ILE A 6 -0.73 22.17 -19.72
CA ILE A 6 -0.59 23.29 -20.67
C ILE A 6 -0.14 22.81 -22.06
N LEU A 7 -0.78 21.75 -22.58
CA LEU A 7 -0.44 21.12 -23.87
C LEU A 7 -0.43 22.09 -25.07
N GLY A 8 -1.14 23.22 -25.03
CA GLY A 8 -1.18 24.18 -26.15
C GLY A 8 -0.11 25.28 -26.11
N ILE A 9 0.66 25.40 -25.01
CA ILE A 9 1.55 26.54 -24.78
C ILE A 9 2.98 26.19 -25.18
N LYS A 10 3.46 26.80 -26.26
CA LYS A 10 4.82 26.59 -26.79
C LYS A 10 5.86 27.42 -26.03
N SER A 11 7.12 26.97 -26.08
CA SER A 11 8.27 27.79 -25.66
C SER A 11 8.36 29.09 -26.51
N PRO A 12 8.69 30.25 -25.92
CA PRO A 12 9.09 30.47 -24.52
C PRO A 12 7.91 30.78 -23.57
N ASN A 13 6.68 30.85 -24.06
CA ASN A 13 5.51 31.24 -23.25
C ASN A 13 5.22 30.24 -22.11
N SER A 14 5.56 28.97 -22.30
CA SER A 14 5.50 27.95 -21.25
C SER A 14 6.40 28.28 -20.05
N ALA A 15 7.60 28.80 -20.29
CA ALA A 15 8.53 29.23 -19.25
C ALA A 15 8.05 30.49 -18.52
N ILE A 16 7.50 31.47 -19.24
CA ILE A 16 6.90 32.68 -18.64
C ILE A 16 5.73 32.30 -17.72
N LEU A 17 4.87 31.39 -18.17
CA LEU A 17 3.76 30.91 -17.36
C LEU A 17 4.25 30.16 -16.13
N ALA A 18 5.25 29.28 -16.27
CA ALA A 18 5.85 28.57 -15.14
C ALA A 18 6.41 29.53 -14.09
N GLU A 19 7.16 30.55 -14.52
CA GLU A 19 7.69 31.60 -13.64
C GLU A 19 6.56 32.34 -12.91
N ASN A 20 5.48 32.69 -13.60
CA ASN A 20 4.34 33.35 -12.97
C ASN A 20 3.62 32.45 -11.97
N ILE A 21 3.51 31.14 -12.24
CA ILE A 21 2.91 30.19 -11.29
C ILE A 21 3.77 30.10 -10.03
N ILE A 22 5.10 30.01 -10.17
CA ILE A 22 6.05 29.97 -9.05
C ILE A 22 5.92 31.22 -8.19
N LYS A 23 5.89 32.42 -8.81
CA LYS A 23 5.71 33.70 -8.09
C LYS A 23 4.40 33.81 -7.31
N ASN A 24 3.37 33.04 -7.67
CA ASN A 24 2.03 33.16 -7.10
C ASN A 24 1.64 31.91 -6.27
N GLY A 25 2.59 31.35 -5.54
CA GLY A 25 2.33 30.31 -4.53
C GLY A 25 2.52 28.89 -5.02
N ALA A 26 3.64 28.60 -5.70
CA ALA A 26 4.10 27.22 -5.93
C ALA A 26 5.47 26.99 -5.28
N ASP A 27 5.60 27.43 -4.02
CA ASP A 27 6.86 27.44 -3.26
C ASP A 27 7.45 26.03 -3.06
N ASP A 28 6.58 25.01 -2.93
CA ASP A 28 6.97 23.61 -2.70
C ASP A 28 7.17 22.79 -3.98
N GLY A 29 6.92 23.37 -5.16
CA GLY A 29 7.13 22.71 -6.45
C GLY A 29 5.94 22.74 -7.41
N LEU A 30 6.28 22.54 -8.68
CA LEU A 30 5.41 22.66 -9.86
C LEU A 30 5.62 21.46 -10.79
N ILE A 31 4.53 20.81 -11.19
CA ILE A 31 4.52 19.77 -12.21
C ILE A 31 3.75 20.29 -13.42
N LEU A 32 4.41 20.34 -14.57
CA LEU A 32 3.86 20.81 -15.85
C LEU A 32 3.72 19.65 -16.83
N THR A 33 2.53 19.47 -17.39
CA THR A 33 2.32 18.59 -18.54
C THR A 33 2.24 19.43 -19.81
N LEU A 34 3.18 19.22 -20.73
CA LEU A 34 3.47 20.06 -21.88
C LEU A 34 3.44 19.25 -23.19
N SER A 35 3.29 19.95 -24.32
CA SER A 35 3.59 19.34 -25.62
C SER A 35 5.10 19.25 -25.84
N PRO A 36 5.62 18.20 -26.52
CA PRO A 36 7.04 18.06 -26.82
C PRO A 36 7.68 19.31 -27.43
N GLY A 37 8.85 19.69 -26.93
CA GLY A 37 9.59 20.88 -27.32
C GLY A 37 9.17 22.17 -26.58
N SER A 38 8.09 22.13 -25.80
CA SER A 38 7.63 23.27 -24.99
C SER A 38 8.33 23.36 -23.64
N GLU A 39 9.13 22.35 -23.28
CA GLU A 39 9.95 22.33 -22.07
C GLU A 39 11.17 23.25 -22.13
N LYS A 40 11.56 23.72 -23.32
CA LYS A 40 12.76 24.57 -23.50
C LYS A 40 12.66 25.86 -22.70
N GLY A 41 13.73 26.19 -21.98
CA GLY A 41 13.85 27.44 -21.20
C GLY A 41 13.30 27.33 -19.79
N LEU A 42 12.62 26.22 -19.45
CA LEU A 42 12.23 25.91 -18.09
C LEU A 42 13.44 25.65 -17.19
N GLU A 43 14.57 25.20 -17.75
CA GLU A 43 15.81 25.02 -16.99
C GLU A 43 16.30 26.34 -16.39
N GLY A 44 16.17 27.44 -17.14
CA GLY A 44 16.51 28.78 -16.68
C GLY A 44 15.59 29.28 -15.58
N VAL A 45 14.29 28.96 -15.67
CA VAL A 45 13.31 29.27 -14.62
C VAL A 45 13.63 28.46 -13.35
N ALA A 46 13.87 27.16 -13.48
CA ALA A 46 14.23 26.31 -12.35
C ALA A 46 15.49 26.81 -11.64
N ALA A 47 16.56 27.09 -12.39
CA ALA A 47 17.81 27.60 -11.84
C ALA A 47 17.64 28.96 -11.15
N LYS A 48 16.86 29.88 -11.73
CA LYS A 48 16.59 31.21 -11.16
C LYS A 48 15.92 31.15 -9.79
N TYR A 49 15.07 30.13 -9.57
CA TYR A 49 14.30 29.97 -8.34
C TYR A 49 14.83 28.82 -7.45
N GLY A 50 15.98 28.23 -7.77
CA GLY A 50 16.60 27.17 -6.97
C GLY A 50 15.87 25.82 -7.03
N PHE A 51 15.02 25.59 -8.03
CA PHE A 51 14.35 24.30 -8.23
C PHE A 51 15.26 23.32 -8.96
N LYS A 52 15.20 22.05 -8.56
CA LYS A 52 15.69 20.91 -9.34
C LYS A 52 14.63 20.57 -10.39
N MET A 53 15.08 20.36 -11.63
CA MET A 53 14.20 20.05 -12.76
C MET A 53 14.42 18.62 -13.23
N GLU A 54 13.32 17.86 -13.33
CA GLU A 54 13.28 16.52 -13.91
C GLU A 54 12.33 16.53 -15.11
N VAL A 55 12.73 15.88 -16.21
CA VAL A 55 11.95 15.81 -17.43
C VAL A 55 11.64 14.36 -17.76
N GLN A 56 10.37 14.01 -17.80
CA GLN A 56 9.88 12.71 -18.23
C GLN A 56 9.17 12.85 -19.58
N LYS A 57 9.67 12.15 -20.60
CA LYS A 57 9.04 12.12 -21.92
C LYS A 57 8.06 10.96 -21.98
N LEU A 58 6.80 11.27 -22.29
CA LEU A 58 5.72 10.31 -22.52
C LEU A 58 5.32 10.36 -24.00
N GLU A 59 4.55 9.38 -24.45
CA GLU A 59 4.07 9.34 -25.83
C GLU A 59 3.10 10.52 -26.08
N GLY A 60 3.57 11.54 -26.82
CA GLY A 60 2.79 12.74 -27.15
C GLY A 60 2.80 13.86 -26.09
N GLU A 61 3.40 13.66 -24.92
CA GLU A 61 3.46 14.65 -23.83
C GLU A 61 4.84 14.68 -23.17
N VAL A 62 5.21 15.82 -22.57
CA VAL A 62 6.40 15.96 -21.73
C VAL A 62 5.97 16.44 -20.35
N VAL A 63 6.37 15.72 -19.31
CA VAL A 63 6.12 16.09 -17.92
C VAL A 63 7.40 16.68 -17.35
N VAL A 64 7.35 17.96 -16.98
CA VAL A 64 8.43 18.68 -16.32
C VAL A 64 8.08 18.87 -14.86
N ARG A 65 8.93 18.37 -13.98
CA ARG A 65 8.81 18.52 -12.53
C ARG A 65 9.88 19.48 -12.04
N MET A 66 9.46 20.50 -11.30
CA MET A 66 10.32 21.44 -10.60
C MET A 66 10.07 21.31 -9.11
N THR A 67 11.08 20.93 -8.33
CA THR A 67 10.98 20.78 -6.87
C THR A 67 12.21 21.33 -6.16
N THR A 68 12.00 21.95 -5.00
CA THR A 68 13.07 22.31 -4.05
C THR A 68 13.35 21.16 -3.08
N LYS A 69 12.40 20.24 -2.88
CA LYS A 69 12.53 19.07 -2.02
C LYS A 69 13.40 18.00 -2.68
N ASP A 70 14.30 17.43 -1.89
CA ASP A 70 15.04 16.21 -2.25
C ASP A 70 14.12 14.98 -2.27
N VAL A 71 14.48 14.00 -3.10
CA VAL A 71 13.83 12.70 -3.08
C VAL A 71 14.28 11.96 -1.84
N GLU A 72 13.34 11.65 -0.94
CA GLU A 72 13.62 10.87 0.25
C GLU A 72 13.98 9.44 -0.15
N GLU A 73 14.98 8.84 0.52
CA GLU A 73 15.42 7.49 0.25
C GLU A 73 15.17 6.58 1.46
N MET A 74 14.75 5.35 1.20
CA MET A 74 14.47 4.34 2.20
C MET A 74 15.05 2.99 1.77
N ASP A 75 15.71 2.31 2.69
CA ASP A 75 16.26 0.97 2.47
C ASP A 75 15.47 -0.05 3.31
N VAL A 76 14.83 -0.99 2.64
CA VAL A 76 14.04 -2.07 3.26
C VAL A 76 14.80 -3.41 3.24
N THR A 77 16.13 -3.38 3.03
CA THR A 77 16.97 -4.57 3.06
C THR A 77 16.93 -5.23 4.45
N GLY A 78 16.70 -6.54 4.48
CA GLY A 78 16.71 -7.33 5.71
C GLY A 78 15.34 -7.47 6.38
N GLU A 79 14.35 -6.70 5.91
CA GLU A 79 12.98 -6.83 6.36
C GLU A 79 12.38 -8.18 5.92
N THR A 80 11.58 -8.78 6.80
CA THR A 80 10.91 -10.05 6.54
C THR A 80 9.51 -9.79 6.00
N CYS A 81 9.12 -10.47 4.91
CA CYS A 81 7.78 -10.34 4.31
C CYS A 81 6.68 -10.54 5.38
N PRO A 82 5.71 -9.62 5.54
CA PRO A 82 5.33 -8.54 4.63
C PRO A 82 5.89 -7.15 4.99
N GLY A 83 6.89 -7.08 5.87
CA GLY A 83 7.49 -5.85 6.39
C GLY A 83 7.81 -4.78 5.34
N PRO A 84 8.48 -5.09 4.22
CA PRO A 84 8.79 -4.09 3.19
C PRO A 84 7.55 -3.36 2.66
N ILE A 85 6.46 -4.08 2.40
CA ILE A 85 5.20 -3.54 1.89
C ILE A 85 4.55 -2.63 2.94
N ILE A 86 4.53 -3.06 4.21
CA ILE A 86 3.96 -2.26 5.31
C ILE A 86 4.72 -0.96 5.48
N ILE A 87 6.06 -1.01 5.58
CA ILE A 87 6.91 0.15 5.80
C ILE A 87 6.74 1.17 4.65
N VAL A 88 6.69 0.70 3.40
CA VAL A 88 6.48 1.57 2.24
C VAL A 88 5.06 2.15 2.21
N GLY A 89 4.05 1.35 2.55
CA GLY A 89 2.65 1.80 2.65
C GLY A 89 2.47 2.89 3.70
N ASP A 90 2.94 2.68 4.93
CA ASP A 90 2.88 3.64 6.02
C ASP A 90 3.60 4.95 5.64
N LYS A 91 4.75 4.83 4.99
CA LYS A 91 5.49 6.00 4.51
C LYS A 91 4.70 6.75 3.44
N LEU A 92 4.14 6.06 2.45
CA LEU A 92 3.30 6.67 1.41
C LEU A 92 2.06 7.36 1.99
N ASP A 93 1.47 6.85 3.07
CA ASP A 93 0.32 7.49 3.71
C ASP A 93 0.67 8.76 4.50
N SER A 94 1.92 8.87 4.96
CA SER A 94 2.43 10.11 5.59
C SER A 94 2.84 11.20 4.59
N MET A 95 2.94 10.87 3.29
CA MET A 95 3.44 11.77 2.25
C MET A 95 2.34 12.65 1.64
N GLU A 96 2.73 13.82 1.16
CA GLU A 96 1.85 14.71 0.40
C GLU A 96 1.74 14.29 -1.07
N VAL A 97 0.58 14.56 -1.71
CA VAL A 97 0.38 14.25 -3.13
C VAL A 97 1.43 14.95 -3.99
N GLY A 98 2.08 14.15 -4.82
CA GLY A 98 3.18 14.55 -5.68
C GLY A 98 4.56 14.35 -5.05
N GLU A 99 4.71 14.04 -3.76
CA GLU A 99 6.02 13.72 -3.19
C GLU A 99 6.56 12.38 -3.71
N ARG A 100 7.89 12.24 -3.72
CA ARG A 100 8.58 11.06 -4.24
C ARG A 100 9.40 10.37 -3.16
N LEU A 101 9.40 9.04 -3.21
CA LEU A 101 10.15 8.16 -2.32
C LEU A 101 10.95 7.18 -3.17
N LYS A 102 12.25 7.06 -2.91
CA LYS A 102 13.10 6.02 -3.51
C LYS A 102 13.29 4.89 -2.51
N VAL A 103 12.72 3.72 -2.80
CA VAL A 103 12.85 2.52 -1.99
C VAL A 103 13.96 1.64 -2.56
N LYS A 104 14.82 1.07 -1.71
CA LYS A 104 15.95 0.22 -2.09
C LYS A 104 15.89 -1.12 -1.35
N SER A 105 16.32 -2.19 -1.99
CA SER A 105 16.51 -3.50 -1.37
C SER A 105 17.64 -4.26 -2.04
N SER A 106 18.38 -5.08 -1.28
CA SER A 106 19.34 -6.04 -1.85
C SER A 106 18.67 -7.26 -2.50
N LYS A 107 17.34 -7.39 -2.40
CA LYS A 107 16.56 -8.47 -3.01
C LYS A 107 15.64 -7.90 -4.08
N VAL A 108 15.77 -8.39 -5.31
CA VAL A 108 14.96 -7.95 -6.45
C VAL A 108 13.49 -8.29 -6.26
N GLU A 109 13.20 -9.45 -5.66
CA GLU A 109 11.85 -9.94 -5.43
C GLU A 109 11.08 -9.01 -4.48
N THR A 110 11.77 -8.39 -3.52
CA THR A 110 11.16 -7.39 -2.63
C THR A 110 10.73 -6.14 -3.40
N ILE A 111 11.53 -5.68 -4.36
CA ILE A 111 11.19 -4.51 -5.19
C ILE A 111 10.03 -4.84 -6.14
N GLU A 112 10.03 -6.03 -6.74
CA GLU A 112 8.94 -6.50 -7.58
C GLU A 112 7.62 -6.56 -6.79
N ASP A 113 7.63 -7.13 -5.59
CA ASP A 113 6.45 -7.27 -4.72
C ASP A 113 5.89 -5.90 -4.27
N ILE A 114 6.79 -4.97 -3.90
CA ILE A 114 6.41 -3.59 -3.61
C ILE A 114 5.77 -2.96 -4.85
N SER A 115 6.38 -3.10 -6.03
CA SER A 115 5.90 -2.45 -7.27
C SER A 115 4.45 -2.80 -7.63
N VAL A 116 4.04 -4.05 -7.37
CA VAL A 116 2.67 -4.53 -7.60
C VAL A 116 1.69 -3.94 -6.59
N SER A 117 2.15 -3.68 -5.36
CA SER A 117 1.33 -3.18 -4.26
C SER A 117 1.07 -1.67 -4.32
N ILE A 118 1.99 -0.92 -4.92
CA ILE A 118 1.98 0.55 -4.95
C ILE A 118 0.65 1.18 -5.42
N PRO A 119 0.00 0.71 -6.50
CA PRO A 119 -1.27 1.32 -6.94
C PRO A 119 -2.37 1.25 -5.88
N GLY A 120 -2.44 0.14 -5.12
CA GLY A 120 -3.40 -0.03 -4.01
C GLY A 120 -3.10 0.90 -2.82
N MET A 121 -1.83 1.26 -2.63
CA MET A 121 -1.35 2.17 -1.59
C MET A 121 -1.49 3.67 -1.95
N GLY A 122 -2.16 3.97 -3.07
CA GLY A 122 -2.28 5.34 -3.58
C GLY A 122 -0.95 5.90 -4.10
N GLY A 123 -0.02 5.05 -4.53
CA GLY A 123 1.22 5.47 -5.17
C GLY A 123 1.23 5.16 -6.66
N LYS A 124 2.24 5.71 -7.35
CA LYS A 124 2.57 5.39 -8.74
C LYS A 124 4.06 5.07 -8.86
N VAL A 125 4.40 3.99 -9.55
CA VAL A 125 5.78 3.67 -9.90
C VAL A 125 6.24 4.59 -11.04
N ILE A 126 7.34 5.29 -10.83
CA ILE A 126 7.95 6.21 -11.80
C ILE A 126 9.07 5.53 -12.57
N GLU A 127 9.95 4.83 -11.85
CA GLU A 127 11.13 4.18 -12.41
C GLU A 127 11.57 3.04 -11.47
N ASN A 128 12.21 2.02 -12.03
CA ASN A 128 12.96 1.01 -11.30
C ASN A 128 14.36 0.87 -11.91
N GLY A 129 15.31 0.35 -11.14
CA GLY A 129 16.65 0.09 -11.62
C GLY A 129 17.56 -0.47 -10.55
N GLU A 130 18.87 -0.35 -10.77
CA GLU A 130 19.90 -0.82 -9.83
C GLU A 130 20.88 0.30 -9.49
N ILE A 131 21.23 0.40 -8.21
CA ILE A 131 22.25 1.33 -7.68
C ILE A 131 23.07 0.57 -6.64
N ASN A 132 24.40 0.53 -6.81
CA ASN A 132 25.35 -0.05 -5.84
C ASN A 132 24.96 -1.45 -5.37
N ASP A 133 24.74 -2.38 -6.30
CA ASP A 133 24.32 -3.78 -6.04
C ASP A 133 22.98 -3.95 -5.30
N LYS A 134 22.13 -2.92 -5.33
CA LYS A 134 20.75 -2.96 -4.81
C LYS A 134 19.77 -2.58 -5.90
N SER A 135 18.63 -3.27 -5.95
CA SER A 135 17.49 -2.86 -6.76
C SER A 135 16.78 -1.69 -6.08
N TYR A 136 16.25 -0.76 -6.86
CA TYR A 136 15.50 0.38 -6.36
C TYR A 136 14.20 0.62 -7.14
N LEU A 137 13.27 1.31 -6.48
CA LEU A 137 11.98 1.73 -7.00
C LEU A 137 11.75 3.19 -6.64
N LEU A 138 11.53 4.05 -7.63
CA LEU A 138 11.12 5.44 -7.44
C LEU A 138 9.59 5.54 -7.51
N LEU A 139 8.99 6.01 -6.43
CA LEU A 139 7.56 6.10 -6.22
C LEU A 139 7.12 7.56 -6.15
N GLU A 140 5.90 7.84 -6.55
CA GLU A 140 5.24 9.13 -6.36
C GLU A 140 3.88 8.93 -5.66
N LYS A 141 3.59 9.69 -4.61
CA LYS A 141 2.25 9.70 -4.00
C LYS A 141 1.26 10.35 -4.98
N VAL A 142 0.19 9.65 -5.30
CA VAL A 142 -0.88 10.16 -6.16
C VAL A 142 -2.17 10.32 -5.38
N SER A 143 -3.12 11.06 -5.94
CA SER A 143 -4.47 11.13 -5.37
C SER A 143 -5.20 9.79 -5.59
N LYS A 144 -6.12 9.43 -4.68
CA LYS A 144 -6.91 8.18 -4.80
C LYS A 144 -7.72 8.10 -6.10
N ASP A 145 -8.08 9.24 -6.69
CA ASP A 145 -8.81 9.31 -7.96
C ASP A 145 -7.91 9.00 -9.18
N GLU A 146 -6.61 9.32 -9.10
CA GLU A 146 -5.62 9.03 -10.14
C GLU A 146 -5.13 7.57 -10.07
N SER A 147 -5.21 6.89 -8.92
CA SER A 147 -4.81 5.48 -8.78
C SER A 147 -5.84 4.49 -9.36
N SER A 148 -7.09 4.92 -9.56
CA SER A 148 -8.20 4.07 -10.02
C SER A 148 -8.51 4.16 -11.53
N SER A 149 -7.76 4.93 -12.32
CA SER A 149 -8.18 5.34 -13.67
C SER A 149 -8.03 4.28 -14.79
N SER A 150 -7.93 2.99 -14.47
CA SER A 150 -7.88 1.93 -15.49
C SER A 150 -8.63 0.66 -15.07
N ALA A 151 -9.95 0.73 -14.91
CA ALA A 151 -10.78 -0.45 -15.07
C ALA A 151 -12.16 -0.10 -15.58
N SER A 152 -12.57 -0.78 -16.66
CA SER A 152 -13.96 -0.93 -17.08
C SER A 152 -14.79 -1.60 -15.97
N ALA A 153 -16.06 -1.94 -16.22
CA ALA A 153 -17.01 -2.55 -15.27
C ALA A 153 -16.60 -3.93 -14.68
N ALA A 154 -15.38 -4.06 -14.18
CA ALA A 154 -14.88 -5.14 -13.38
C ALA A 154 -15.34 -4.94 -11.93
N VAL A 155 -15.81 -6.01 -11.29
CA VAL A 155 -16.12 -5.98 -9.87
C VAL A 155 -14.86 -5.60 -9.12
N ASN A 156 -14.93 -4.48 -8.40
CA ASN A 156 -13.80 -3.98 -7.63
C ASN A 156 -13.59 -4.89 -6.40
N ARG A 157 -12.52 -5.69 -6.41
CA ARG A 157 -12.16 -6.62 -5.33
C ARG A 157 -11.30 -5.90 -4.29
N ASP A 158 -11.93 -4.94 -3.60
CA ASP A 158 -11.27 -4.15 -2.56
C ASP A 158 -11.35 -4.78 -1.17
N LYS A 159 -12.04 -5.92 -1.05
CA LYS A 159 -12.13 -6.65 0.21
C LYS A 159 -11.43 -7.99 0.12
N VAL A 160 -10.83 -8.42 1.22
CA VAL A 160 -10.19 -9.74 1.37
C VAL A 160 -10.85 -10.48 2.52
N LEU A 161 -11.34 -11.69 2.22
CA LEU A 161 -11.86 -12.63 3.21
C LEU A 161 -10.80 -13.70 3.45
N VAL A 162 -10.21 -13.67 4.64
CA VAL A 162 -9.26 -14.69 5.09
C VAL A 162 -10.03 -15.74 5.88
N VAL A 163 -10.18 -16.93 5.31
CA VAL A 163 -10.79 -18.08 5.99
C VAL A 163 -9.69 -18.88 6.67
N GLN A 164 -9.79 -19.02 7.99
CA GLN A 164 -8.82 -19.77 8.78
C GLN A 164 -9.46 -21.03 9.34
N SER A 165 -9.05 -22.18 8.81
CA SER A 165 -9.58 -23.48 9.24
C SER A 165 -8.67 -24.24 10.21
N ASN A 166 -7.40 -23.83 10.28
CA ASN A 166 -6.34 -24.52 11.04
C ASN A 166 -6.05 -23.80 12.36
N GLY A 167 -5.95 -24.55 13.45
CA GLY A 167 -5.71 -23.98 14.77
C GLY A 167 -4.24 -23.78 15.12
N ILE A 168 -3.99 -23.56 16.41
CA ILE A 168 -2.65 -23.33 16.97
C ILE A 168 -1.66 -24.49 16.76
N GLY A 169 -2.16 -25.68 16.43
CA GLY A 169 -1.32 -26.84 16.10
C GLY A 169 -0.58 -26.73 14.77
N ASN A 170 -1.00 -25.82 13.88
CA ASN A 170 -0.30 -25.53 12.63
C ASN A 170 0.18 -24.08 12.65
N ALA A 171 1.40 -23.87 13.17
CA ALA A 171 1.98 -22.55 13.32
C ALA A 171 2.08 -21.80 11.97
N GLU A 172 2.55 -22.46 10.92
CA GLU A 172 2.72 -21.84 9.60
C GLU A 172 1.42 -21.22 9.08
N LYS A 173 0.32 -21.98 9.12
CA LYS A 173 -0.99 -21.50 8.69
C LYS A 173 -1.57 -20.43 9.61
N ALA A 174 -1.33 -20.53 10.92
CA ALA A 174 -1.78 -19.52 11.87
C ALA A 174 -1.07 -18.17 11.63
N TYR A 175 0.24 -18.21 11.37
CA TYR A 175 1.02 -17.02 11.02
C TYR A 175 0.60 -16.43 9.66
N ALA A 176 0.38 -17.28 8.65
CA ALA A 176 -0.09 -16.86 7.34
C ALA A 176 -1.37 -16.00 7.44
N THR A 177 -2.33 -16.38 8.29
CA THR A 177 -3.58 -15.62 8.50
C THR A 177 -3.33 -14.13 8.70
N PHE A 178 -2.46 -13.76 9.64
CA PHE A 178 -2.26 -12.37 10.03
C PHE A 178 -1.19 -11.67 9.18
N ILE A 179 -0.20 -12.41 8.67
CA ILE A 179 0.75 -11.87 7.70
C ILE A 179 0.04 -11.37 6.44
N PHE A 180 -0.80 -12.22 5.82
CA PHE A 180 -1.55 -11.84 4.64
C PHE A 180 -2.61 -10.79 4.95
N SER A 181 -3.22 -10.82 6.14
CA SER A 181 -4.13 -9.76 6.57
C SER A 181 -3.45 -8.40 6.63
N LYS A 182 -2.28 -8.30 7.27
CA LYS A 182 -1.53 -7.03 7.36
C LYS A 182 -1.04 -6.54 6.00
N ALA A 183 -0.60 -7.44 5.12
CA ALA A 183 -0.23 -7.09 3.76
C ALA A 183 -1.43 -6.52 2.97
N ALA A 184 -2.59 -7.15 3.08
CA ALA A 184 -3.79 -6.66 2.41
C ALA A 184 -4.25 -5.29 2.97
N LEU A 185 -4.18 -5.09 4.30
CA LEU A 185 -4.50 -3.81 4.93
C LEU A 185 -3.55 -2.69 4.45
N SER A 186 -2.24 -2.95 4.39
CA SER A 186 -1.29 -1.94 3.90
C SER A 186 -1.49 -1.62 2.42
N MET A 187 -2.02 -2.56 1.63
CA MET A 187 -2.46 -2.32 0.24
C MET A 187 -3.82 -1.59 0.13
N GLY A 188 -4.36 -1.08 1.24
CA GLY A 188 -5.62 -0.34 1.27
C GLY A 188 -6.88 -1.19 1.17
N LYS A 189 -6.78 -2.51 1.37
CA LYS A 189 -7.93 -3.44 1.29
C LYS A 189 -8.67 -3.53 2.62
N GLU A 190 -9.99 -3.73 2.56
CA GLU A 190 -10.77 -4.09 3.74
C GLU A 190 -10.57 -5.59 4.05
N VAL A 191 -10.10 -5.92 5.25
CA VAL A 191 -9.85 -7.32 5.62
C VAL A 191 -10.88 -7.83 6.63
N THR A 192 -11.46 -8.98 6.31
CA THR A 192 -12.24 -9.78 7.25
C THR A 192 -11.56 -11.14 7.43
N VAL A 193 -11.24 -11.51 8.66
CA VAL A 193 -10.79 -12.86 9.04
C VAL A 193 -11.99 -13.62 9.57
N PHE A 194 -12.27 -14.80 9.01
CA PHE A 194 -13.30 -15.70 9.51
C PHE A 194 -12.67 -17.03 9.93
N MET A 195 -12.64 -17.29 11.23
CA MET A 195 -12.09 -18.51 11.81
C MET A 195 -13.18 -19.57 11.99
N LEU A 196 -12.91 -20.78 11.52
CA LEU A 196 -13.82 -21.92 11.62
C LEU A 196 -13.05 -23.21 11.90
N MET A 197 -13.77 -24.29 12.23
CA MET A 197 -13.15 -25.57 12.60
C MET A 197 -12.12 -25.37 13.71
N ASP A 198 -10.87 -25.76 13.49
CA ASP A 198 -9.81 -25.61 14.48
C ASP A 198 -9.21 -24.20 14.54
N GLY A 199 -9.42 -23.40 13.49
CA GLY A 199 -9.00 -22.01 13.43
C GLY A 199 -9.52 -21.16 14.60
N VAL A 200 -10.71 -21.48 15.13
CA VAL A 200 -11.26 -20.75 16.29
C VAL A 200 -10.39 -20.88 17.53
N SER A 201 -9.54 -21.91 17.63
CA SER A 201 -8.59 -22.05 18.73
C SER A 201 -7.57 -20.92 18.79
N ILE A 202 -7.28 -20.24 17.67
CA ILE A 202 -6.35 -19.11 17.61
C ILE A 202 -6.94 -17.90 18.36
N ALA A 203 -8.26 -17.66 18.23
CA ALA A 203 -8.95 -16.52 18.82
C ALA A 203 -9.27 -16.69 20.31
N LYS A 204 -9.03 -17.87 20.91
CA LYS A 204 -9.16 -18.04 22.37
C LYS A 204 -8.08 -17.23 23.08
N ASP A 205 -8.44 -16.46 24.10
CA ASP A 205 -7.44 -15.70 24.86
C ASP A 205 -6.36 -16.64 25.43
N GLY A 206 -5.12 -16.17 25.32
CA GLY A 206 -3.92 -16.92 25.69
C GLY A 206 -3.40 -17.91 24.64
N ASN A 207 -4.23 -18.45 23.75
CA ASN A 207 -3.78 -19.50 22.82
C ASN A 207 -2.78 -18.99 21.77
N ALA A 208 -3.03 -17.83 21.15
CA ALA A 208 -2.07 -17.27 20.20
C ALA A 208 -0.70 -16.96 20.83
N LYS A 209 -0.62 -16.77 22.15
CA LYS A 209 0.66 -16.57 22.88
C LYS A 209 1.54 -17.84 22.89
N THR A 210 0.97 -19.02 22.65
CA THR A 210 1.75 -20.27 22.66
C THR A 210 2.39 -20.58 21.30
N VAL A 211 2.00 -19.87 20.24
CA VAL A 211 2.48 -20.10 18.88
C VAL A 211 3.65 -19.18 18.58
N LYS A 212 4.76 -19.74 18.09
CA LYS A 212 6.02 -19.03 17.81
C LYS A 212 6.51 -19.32 16.39
N HIS A 213 7.19 -18.35 15.79
CA HIS A 213 7.86 -18.48 14.50
C HIS A 213 9.31 -18.01 14.64
N PRO A 214 10.29 -18.63 13.94
CA PRO A 214 11.69 -18.22 14.03
C PRO A 214 11.96 -16.80 13.51
N ALA A 215 11.15 -16.33 12.55
CA ALA A 215 11.34 -15.05 11.86
C ALA A 215 10.32 -13.95 12.24
N PHE A 216 9.30 -14.25 13.04
CA PHE A 216 8.24 -13.28 13.36
C PHE A 216 8.01 -13.18 14.87
N ASN A 217 7.40 -12.06 15.28
CA ASN A 217 6.88 -11.87 16.64
C ASN A 217 5.86 -12.97 17.00
N ARG A 218 5.50 -13.04 18.28
CA ARG A 218 4.48 -13.98 18.77
C ARG A 218 3.14 -13.76 18.05
N LEU A 219 2.40 -14.82 17.78
CA LEU A 219 1.21 -14.77 16.92
C LEU A 219 0.14 -13.80 17.43
N ASP A 220 -0.05 -13.69 18.75
CA ASP A 220 -0.98 -12.73 19.36
C ASP A 220 -0.63 -11.27 19.06
N ILE A 221 0.66 -10.94 18.96
CA ILE A 221 1.10 -9.59 18.60
C ILE A 221 0.67 -9.29 17.17
N LEU A 222 0.91 -10.20 16.22
CA LEU A 222 0.50 -10.01 14.83
C LEU A 222 -1.02 -9.94 14.67
N MET A 223 -1.75 -10.74 15.45
CA MET A 223 -3.21 -10.69 15.49
C MET A 223 -3.72 -9.33 15.98
N ASN A 224 -3.18 -8.83 17.09
CA ASN A 224 -3.58 -7.54 17.65
C ASN A 224 -3.23 -6.40 16.68
N GLU A 225 -2.04 -6.41 16.08
CA GLU A 225 -1.64 -5.41 15.08
C GLU A 225 -2.60 -5.40 13.87
N ALA A 226 -3.08 -6.56 13.42
CA ALA A 226 -4.06 -6.64 12.34
C ALA A 226 -5.44 -6.10 12.76
N ILE A 227 -5.88 -6.39 13.98
CA ILE A 227 -7.14 -5.88 14.54
C ILE A 227 -7.07 -4.35 14.72
N ASP A 228 -5.97 -3.85 15.29
CA ASP A 228 -5.72 -2.41 15.49
C ASP A 228 -5.65 -1.65 14.15
N ALA A 229 -5.13 -2.30 13.10
CA ALA A 229 -5.14 -1.79 11.73
C ALA A 229 -6.52 -1.91 11.03
N GLY A 230 -7.55 -2.44 11.72
CA GLY A 230 -8.94 -2.44 11.25
C GLY A 230 -9.46 -3.76 10.69
N ALA A 231 -8.72 -4.88 10.81
CA ALA A 231 -9.23 -6.18 10.41
C ALA A 231 -10.42 -6.61 11.29
N LYS A 232 -11.51 -7.05 10.64
CA LYS A 232 -12.67 -7.63 11.35
C LYS A 232 -12.41 -9.11 11.59
N VAL A 233 -12.47 -9.56 12.85
CA VAL A 233 -12.25 -10.98 13.19
C VAL A 233 -13.55 -11.63 13.65
N TYR A 234 -14.01 -12.62 12.87
CA TYR A 234 -15.15 -13.46 13.20
C TYR A 234 -14.71 -14.86 13.60
N VAL A 235 -15.41 -15.42 14.57
CA VAL A 235 -15.20 -16.76 15.10
C VAL A 235 -16.49 -17.56 14.93
N CYS A 236 -16.43 -18.68 14.22
CA CYS A 236 -17.59 -19.53 13.98
C CYS A 236 -18.19 -20.03 15.31
N GLU A 237 -19.44 -19.66 15.56
CA GLU A 237 -20.17 -19.96 16.80
C GLU A 237 -20.19 -21.46 17.12
N LEU A 238 -20.58 -22.30 16.16
CA LEU A 238 -20.64 -23.75 16.35
C LEU A 238 -19.25 -24.37 16.61
N SER A 239 -18.21 -23.84 15.95
CA SER A 239 -16.84 -24.35 16.14
C SER A 239 -16.28 -23.97 17.51
N ALA A 240 -16.64 -22.78 18.00
CA ALA A 240 -16.31 -22.31 19.34
C ALA A 240 -17.06 -23.13 20.41
N GLU A 241 -18.37 -23.35 20.23
CA GLU A 241 -19.19 -24.17 21.13
C GLU A 241 -18.64 -25.60 21.24
N PHE A 242 -18.26 -26.22 20.12
CA PHE A 242 -17.64 -27.55 20.09
C PHE A 242 -16.36 -27.63 20.95
N ARG A 243 -15.68 -26.50 21.16
CA ARG A 243 -14.47 -26.36 21.99
C ARG A 243 -14.75 -25.77 23.37
N GLY A 244 -16.02 -25.61 23.75
CA GLY A 244 -16.43 -25.04 25.03
C GLY A 244 -16.08 -23.56 25.19
N MET A 245 -15.96 -22.82 24.09
CA MET A 245 -15.63 -21.39 24.08
C MET A 245 -16.90 -20.54 23.94
N LYS A 246 -16.92 -19.41 24.63
CA LYS A 246 -17.95 -18.36 24.55
C LYS A 246 -17.30 -17.05 24.14
N GLN A 247 -18.12 -16.05 23.84
CA GLN A 247 -17.65 -14.70 23.48
C GLN A 247 -16.67 -14.11 24.50
N ALA A 248 -16.84 -14.40 25.79
CA ALA A 248 -15.96 -13.91 26.87
C ALA A 248 -14.59 -14.61 26.92
N ASP A 249 -14.43 -15.75 26.24
CA ASP A 249 -13.16 -16.48 26.15
C ASP A 249 -12.34 -16.04 24.93
N LEU A 250 -12.88 -15.15 24.09
CA LEU A 250 -12.22 -14.66 22.89
C LEU A 250 -11.34 -13.47 23.22
N VAL A 251 -10.29 -13.28 22.42
CA VAL A 251 -9.48 -12.06 22.44
C VAL A 251 -10.32 -10.83 22.10
N ASP A 252 -9.90 -9.67 22.62
CA ASP A 252 -10.51 -8.39 22.30
C ASP A 252 -10.48 -8.15 20.78
N GLY A 253 -11.60 -7.65 20.23
CA GLY A 253 -11.78 -7.44 18.80
C GLY A 253 -12.29 -8.65 18.01
N ALA A 254 -12.33 -9.85 18.58
CA ALA A 254 -12.95 -11.03 17.95
C ALA A 254 -14.43 -11.18 18.35
N LYS A 255 -15.28 -11.56 17.39
CA LYS A 255 -16.72 -11.71 17.61
C LYS A 255 -17.26 -13.05 17.11
N LEU A 256 -18.13 -13.69 17.88
CA LEU A 256 -18.87 -14.87 17.43
C LEU A 256 -19.78 -14.54 16.24
N ALA A 257 -19.78 -15.40 15.23
CA ALA A 257 -20.62 -15.30 14.05
C ALA A 257 -21.10 -16.67 13.58
N GLY A 258 -22.33 -16.70 13.09
CA GLY A 258 -22.97 -17.92 12.59
C GLY A 258 -22.75 -18.14 11.09
N ALA A 259 -23.30 -19.25 10.59
CA ALA A 259 -23.20 -19.66 9.19
C ALA A 259 -23.74 -18.61 8.21
N ALA A 260 -24.79 -17.86 8.58
CA ALA A 260 -25.36 -16.80 7.74
C ALA A 260 -24.33 -15.70 7.43
N THR A 261 -23.61 -15.22 8.46
CA THR A 261 -22.54 -14.22 8.29
C THR A 261 -21.45 -14.75 7.35
N TYR A 262 -21.03 -16.01 7.54
CA TYR A 262 -20.02 -16.62 6.67
C TYR A 262 -20.47 -16.66 5.20
N ILE A 263 -21.68 -17.16 4.93
CA ILE A 263 -22.20 -17.28 3.57
C ILE A 263 -22.41 -15.90 2.93
N THR A 264 -22.85 -14.90 3.70
CA THR A 264 -22.95 -13.51 3.21
C THR A 264 -21.59 -12.96 2.78
N LEU A 265 -20.55 -13.13 3.60
CA LEU A 265 -19.19 -12.69 3.26
C LEU A 265 -18.65 -13.44 2.04
N LEU A 266 -18.84 -14.77 1.99
CA LEU A 266 -18.36 -15.61 0.90
C LEU A 266 -19.06 -15.33 -0.43
N SER A 267 -20.33 -14.91 -0.39
CA SER A 267 -21.15 -14.66 -1.59
C SER A 267 -21.06 -13.23 -2.10
N ASP A 268 -20.41 -12.32 -1.37
CA ASP A 268 -20.21 -10.94 -1.80
C ASP A 268 -19.05 -10.90 -2.83
N PRO A 269 -19.32 -10.56 -4.10
CA PRO A 269 -18.32 -10.61 -5.16
C PRO A 269 -17.22 -9.54 -5.01
N SER A 270 -17.35 -8.59 -4.09
CA SER A 270 -16.30 -7.64 -3.74
C SER A 270 -15.17 -8.26 -2.88
N TYR A 271 -15.39 -9.46 -2.33
CA TYR A 271 -14.35 -10.20 -1.62
C TYR A 271 -13.52 -11.08 -2.56
N ALA A 272 -12.19 -10.92 -2.49
CA ALA A 272 -11.26 -11.98 -2.83
C ALA A 272 -11.12 -12.91 -1.62
N VAL A 273 -11.15 -14.23 -1.83
CA VAL A 273 -11.15 -15.21 -0.74
C VAL A 273 -9.84 -16.00 -0.74
N VAL A 274 -9.21 -16.07 0.42
CA VAL A 274 -8.07 -16.95 0.67
C VAL A 274 -8.40 -17.87 1.85
N ASN A 275 -8.03 -19.15 1.76
CA ASN A 275 -8.25 -20.12 2.81
C ASN A 275 -6.93 -20.74 3.24
N PHE A 276 -6.71 -20.80 4.55
CA PHE A 276 -5.53 -21.37 5.18
C PHE A 276 -5.88 -22.61 6.02
#